data_AF-K2FBC3-F1
#
_entry.id   AF-K2FBC3-F1
#
_cell.length_a   1.000
_cell.length_b   1.000
_cell.length_c   1.000
_cell.angle_alpha   90.00
_cell.angle_beta   90.00
_cell.angle_gamma   90.00
#
_symmetry.space_group_name_H-M   'P 1'
#
loop_
_entity.id
_entity.type
_entity.pdbx_description
1 polymer ?
#
loop_
_entity_poly.entity_id
_entity_poly.type
_entity_poly.pdbx_seq_one_letter_code
_entity_poly.pdbx_strand_id
1 'polypeptide(L)'
;MKNKTSYIKVASYEAQVGKVKKVLLLYSGGLDTSVMLKWIQDEYKVEVVTLTLDIGQQKDDLEAVKQKALKFGAIKAIILDAKDEFAKSFLAKGIKANASYQGDYHLSTPMGRAVLAKKAVEVA
;
A
#
# COMPACT_ATOMS: atom_id res chain seq x y z
N MET A 1 32.10 -17.50 8.31
CA MET A 1 31.39 -17.67 7.01
C MET A 1 30.96 -16.29 6.53
N LYS A 2 31.46 -15.81 5.37
CA LYS A 2 30.93 -14.58 4.77
C LYS A 2 29.53 -14.91 4.23
N ASN A 3 28.48 -14.42 4.88
CA ASN A 3 27.11 -14.50 4.36
C ASN A 3 27.08 -13.72 3.03
N LYS A 4 27.22 -14.43 1.91
CA LYS A 4 26.85 -13.90 0.60
C LYS A 4 25.33 -13.90 0.55
N THR A 5 24.71 -12.83 1.01
CA THR A 5 23.32 -12.55 0.69
C THR A 5 23.23 -12.34 -0.83
N SER A 6 22.37 -13.09 -1.50
CA SER A 6 22.02 -12.88 -2.92
C SER A 6 21.12 -11.67 -3.14
N TYR A 7 21.12 -10.74 -2.17
CA TYR A 7 20.22 -9.61 -2.16
C TYR A 7 20.60 -8.63 -3.26
N ILE A 8 19.69 -8.47 -4.21
CA ILE A 8 19.79 -7.45 -5.26
C ILE A 8 18.95 -6.28 -4.78
N LYS A 9 19.59 -5.13 -4.61
CA LYS A 9 18.89 -3.89 -4.28
C LYS A 9 17.97 -3.51 -5.43
N VAL A 10 16.66 -3.53 -5.16
CA VAL A 10 15.61 -3.10 -6.10
C VAL A 10 14.94 -1.79 -5.69
N ALA A 11 15.12 -1.36 -4.45
CA ALA A 11 14.54 -0.13 -3.94
C ALA A 11 15.46 1.07 -4.19
N SER A 12 14.86 2.21 -4.54
CA SER A 12 15.57 3.50 -4.63
C SER A 12 16.09 3.97 -3.27
N TYR A 13 15.44 3.54 -2.19
CA TYR A 13 15.79 3.86 -0.81
C TYR A 13 15.67 2.64 0.09
N GLU A 14 16.64 2.47 1.00
CA GLU A 14 16.63 1.46 2.04
C GLU A 14 16.76 2.17 3.37
N ALA A 15 15.79 1.98 4.26
CA ALA A 15 15.78 2.64 5.55
C ALA A 15 16.98 2.18 6.40
N GLN A 16 17.62 3.14 7.06
CA GLN A 16 18.62 2.87 8.11
C GLN A 16 18.00 3.18 9.46
N VAL A 17 18.22 2.29 10.43
CA VAL A 17 17.76 2.48 11.82
C VAL A 17 18.26 3.84 12.34
N GLY A 18 17.35 4.63 12.92
CA GLY A 18 17.63 5.97 13.44
C GLY A 18 17.63 7.12 12.41
N LYS A 19 17.61 6.84 11.10
CA LYS A 19 17.50 7.89 10.06
C LYS A 19 16.07 8.17 9.61
N VAL A 20 15.18 7.18 9.72
CA VAL A 20 13.75 7.33 9.45
C VAL A 20 13.03 7.57 10.77
N LYS A 21 12.10 8.52 10.81
CA LYS A 21 11.27 8.81 12.00
C LYS A 21 9.84 8.31 11.86
N LYS A 22 9.33 8.28 10.63
CA LYS A 22 7.94 7.96 10.30
C LYS A 22 7.88 7.17 9.00
N VAL A 23 6.98 6.18 8.96
CA VAL A 23 6.73 5.36 7.79
C VAL A 23 5.24 5.39 7.45
N LEU A 24 4.93 5.62 6.18
CA LEU A 24 3.62 5.37 5.62
C LEU A 24 3.57 3.93 5.09
N LEU A 25 2.74 3.09 5.70
CA LEU A 25 2.53 1.70 5.31
C LEU A 25 1.26 1.57 4.48
N LEU A 26 1.39 1.08 3.25
CA LEU A 26 0.23 0.67 2.44
C LEU A 26 -0.35 -0.61 3.02
N TYR A 27 -1.53 -0.47 3.65
CA TYR A 27 -2.08 -1.46 4.55
C TYR A 27 -3.39 -2.02 3.99
N SER A 28 -3.46 -3.34 3.82
CA SER A 28 -4.66 -4.03 3.31
C SER A 28 -5.52 -4.62 4.43
N GLY A 29 -5.04 -4.68 5.67
CA GLY A 29 -5.69 -5.43 6.74
C GLY A 29 -5.39 -6.93 6.74
N GLY A 30 -4.72 -7.44 5.71
CA GLY A 30 -4.26 -8.83 5.62
C GLY A 30 -3.24 -9.21 6.71
N LEU A 31 -2.94 -10.50 6.81
CA LEU A 31 -1.94 -11.02 7.75
C LEU A 31 -0.57 -10.35 7.53
N ASP A 32 -0.07 -10.42 6.30
CA ASP A 32 1.27 -9.96 5.94
C ASP A 32 1.48 -8.48 6.28
N THR A 33 0.56 -7.61 5.89
CA THR A 33 0.65 -6.16 6.18
C THR A 33 0.48 -5.84 7.66
N SER A 34 -0.21 -6.70 8.43
CA SER A 34 -0.33 -6.57 9.90
C SER A 34 0.95 -6.98 10.62
N VAL A 35 1.58 -8.07 10.18
CA VAL A 35 2.89 -8.48 10.68
C VAL A 35 3.93 -7.43 10.32
N MET A 36 3.91 -6.93 9.09
CA MET A 36 4.85 -5.91 8.62
C MET A 36 4.74 -4.61 9.41
N LEU A 37 3.53 -4.21 9.82
CA LEU A 37 3.33 -3.06 10.71
C LEU A 37 4.09 -3.23 12.03
N LYS A 38 3.91 -4.36 12.73
CA LYS A 38 4.62 -4.63 13.99
C LYS A 38 6.12 -4.72 13.77
N TRP A 39 6.54 -5.44 12.72
CA TRP A 39 7.95 -5.61 12.40
C TRP A 39 8.65 -4.28 12.11
N ILE A 40 8.03 -3.35 11.36
CA ILE A 40 8.61 -2.02 11.11
C ILE A 40 8.81 -1.25 12.42
N GLN A 41 7.83 -1.31 13.32
CA GLN A 41 7.94 -0.67 14.64
C GLN A 41 9.08 -1.28 15.46
N ASP A 42 9.19 -2.60 15.47
CA ASP A 42 10.15 -3.32 16.29
C ASP A 42 11.59 -3.19 15.76
N GLU A 43 11.79 -3.24 14.45
CA GLU A 43 13.12 -3.15 13.85
C GLU A 43 13.63 -1.71 13.72
N TYR A 44 12.76 -0.79 13.29
CA TYR A 44 13.19 0.58 13.00
C TYR A 44 12.94 1.56 14.15
N LYS A 45 12.13 1.18 15.15
CA LYS A 45 11.72 2.03 16.28
C LYS A 45 11.09 3.35 15.82
N VAL A 46 10.22 3.28 14.82
CA VAL A 46 9.58 4.43 14.16
C VAL A 46 8.07 4.45 14.34
N GLU A 47 7.50 5.65 14.17
CA GLU A 47 6.06 5.81 14.05
C GLU A 47 5.56 5.26 12.72
N VAL A 48 4.46 4.50 12.73
CA VAL A 48 3.83 3.97 11.52
C VAL A 48 2.44 4.57 11.35
N VAL A 49 2.20 5.17 10.19
CA VAL A 49 0.88 5.58 9.70
C VAL A 49 0.45 4.56 8.65
N THR A 50 -0.79 4.08 8.71
CA THR A 50 -1.32 3.20 7.67
C THR A 50 -2.19 3.96 6.68
N LEU A 51 -2.14 3.52 5.42
CA LEU A 51 -3.01 3.99 4.35
C LEU A 51 -3.70 2.80 3.68
N THR A 52 -5.02 2.84 3.64
CA THR A 52 -5.87 1.92 2.87
C THR A 52 -6.71 2.77 1.91
N LEU A 53 -6.81 2.35 0.65
CA LEU A 53 -7.65 2.99 -0.34
C LEU A 53 -8.92 2.17 -0.53
N ASP A 54 -10.08 2.82 -0.55
CA ASP A 54 -11.32 2.29 -1.09
C ASP A 54 -11.38 2.60 -2.59
N ILE A 55 -11.23 1.56 -3.41
CA ILE A 55 -11.37 1.61 -4.87
C ILE A 55 -12.55 0.74 -5.33
N GLY A 56 -13.46 0.39 -4.43
CA GLY A 56 -14.67 -0.39 -4.71
C GLY A 56 -14.54 -1.88 -4.40
N GLN A 57 -13.55 -2.28 -3.59
CA GLN A 57 -13.46 -3.64 -3.07
C GLN A 57 -14.68 -3.96 -2.18
N GLN A 58 -15.30 -5.12 -2.39
CA GLN A 58 -16.59 -5.45 -1.74
C GLN A 58 -16.45 -6.32 -0.49
N LYS A 59 -15.33 -7.04 -0.34
CA LYS A 59 -15.17 -8.06 0.72
C LYS A 59 -14.55 -7.50 2.01
N ASP A 60 -13.96 -6.32 1.94
CA ASP A 60 -13.18 -5.77 3.03
C ASP A 60 -14.01 -4.81 3.88
N ASP A 61 -14.13 -5.10 5.17
CA ASP A 61 -14.65 -4.15 6.15
C ASP A 61 -13.56 -3.11 6.48
N LEU A 62 -13.62 -1.97 5.81
CA LEU A 62 -12.61 -0.92 5.94
C LEU A 62 -12.52 -0.33 7.35
N GLU A 63 -13.62 -0.32 8.09
CA GLU A 63 -13.59 0.14 9.48
C GLU A 63 -12.89 -0.90 10.36
N ALA A 64 -13.17 -2.19 10.18
CA ALA A 64 -12.42 -3.25 10.85
C ALA A 64 -10.92 -3.22 10.51
N VAL A 65 -10.56 -2.95 9.24
CA VAL A 65 -9.16 -2.78 8.81
C VAL A 65 -8.50 -1.60 9.55
N LYS A 66 -9.18 -0.46 9.62
CA LYS A 66 -8.71 0.73 10.34
C LYS A 66 -8.49 0.43 11.82
N GLN A 67 -9.48 -0.17 12.48
CA GLN A 67 -9.41 -0.53 13.90
C GLN A 67 -8.29 -1.54 14.16
N LYS A 68 -8.11 -2.52 13.28
CA LYS A 68 -7.02 -3.49 13.35
C LYS A 68 -5.65 -2.81 13.30
N ALA A 69 -5.44 -1.86 12.39
CA ALA A 69 -4.19 -1.10 12.30
C ALA A 69 -3.88 -0.33 13.59
N LEU A 70 -4.88 0.38 14.12
CA LEU A 70 -4.74 1.14 15.38
C LEU A 70 -4.44 0.21 16.55
N LYS A 71 -5.13 -0.94 16.64
CA LYS A 71 -4.89 -1.96 17.67
C LYS A 71 -3.46 -2.50 17.63
N PHE A 72 -2.85 -2.62 16.45
CA PHE A 72 -1.46 -3.03 16.32
C PHE A 72 -0.45 -1.88 16.53
N GLY A 73 -0.93 -0.67 16.82
CA GLY A 73 -0.10 0.46 17.24
C GLY A 73 0.23 1.46 16.14
N ALA A 74 -0.49 1.45 15.01
CA ALA A 74 -0.42 2.58 14.07
C ALA A 74 -0.77 3.88 14.81
N ILE A 75 0.02 4.94 14.66
CA ILE A 75 -0.29 6.24 15.26
C ILE A 75 -1.48 6.92 14.57
N LYS A 76 -1.77 6.52 13.34
CA LYS A 76 -2.91 6.95 12.53
C LYS A 76 -3.22 5.89 11.48
N ALA A 77 -4.51 5.63 11.26
CA ALA A 77 -4.99 4.75 10.21
C ALA A 77 -5.91 5.52 9.25
N ILE A 78 -5.45 5.72 8.02
CA ILE A 78 -6.11 6.52 6.99
C ILE A 78 -6.85 5.58 6.03
N ILE A 79 -8.14 5.82 5.88
CA ILE A 79 -8.96 5.24 4.81
C ILE A 79 -9.28 6.37 3.83
N LEU A 80 -8.93 6.21 2.56
CA LEU A 80 -9.26 7.19 1.52
C LEU A 80 -10.25 6.59 0.52
N ASP A 81 -11.38 7.27 0.30
CA ASP A 81 -12.24 6.98 -0.84
C ASP A 81 -11.59 7.48 -2.12
N ALA A 82 -11.28 6.53 -3.01
CA ALA A 82 -10.67 6.77 -4.30
C ALA A 82 -11.49 6.15 -5.45
N LYS A 83 -12.74 5.73 -5.20
CA LYS A 83 -13.59 5.07 -6.21
C LYS A 83 -13.78 5.95 -7.43
N ASP A 84 -14.14 7.21 -7.20
CA ASP A 84 -14.40 8.19 -8.26
C ASP A 84 -13.16 8.50 -9.09
N GLU A 85 -12.01 8.67 -8.43
CA GLU A 85 -10.76 8.92 -9.13
C GLU A 85 -10.31 7.68 -9.91
N PHE A 86 -10.42 6.50 -9.31
CA PHE A 86 -10.09 5.24 -9.97
C PHE A 86 -10.94 5.03 -11.23
N ALA A 87 -12.25 5.25 -11.13
CA ALA A 87 -13.16 5.14 -12.26
C ALA A 87 -12.85 6.17 -13.36
N LYS A 88 -12.77 7.46 -13.02
CA LYS A 88 -12.68 8.56 -13.99
C LYS A 88 -11.27 8.71 -14.58
N SER A 89 -10.22 8.49 -13.78
CA SER A 89 -8.84 8.80 -14.17
C SER A 89 -8.03 7.59 -14.60
N PHE A 90 -8.44 6.37 -14.24
CA PHE A 90 -7.73 5.13 -14.57
C PHE A 90 -8.59 4.20 -15.43
N LEU A 91 -9.72 3.72 -14.91
CA LEU A 91 -10.58 2.77 -15.64
C LEU A 91 -11.10 3.36 -16.95
N ALA A 92 -11.59 4.60 -16.96
CA ALA A 92 -12.06 5.25 -18.18
C ALA A 92 -10.95 5.39 -19.25
N LYS A 93 -9.68 5.57 -18.85
CA LYS A 93 -8.55 5.58 -19.78
C LYS A 93 -8.27 4.18 -20.31
N GLY A 94 -8.32 3.16 -19.45
CA GLY A 94 -8.21 1.75 -19.85
C GLY A 94 -9.26 1.38 -20.89
N ILE A 95 -10.52 1.74 -20.65
CA ILE A 95 -11.63 1.50 -21.59
C ILE A 95 -11.37 2.20 -22.93
N LYS A 96 -11.03 3.51 -22.92
CA LYS A 96 -10.74 4.28 -24.14
C LYS A 96 -9.59 3.69 -24.96
N ALA A 97 -8.62 3.08 -24.31
CA ALA A 97 -7.48 2.46 -24.95
C ALA A 97 -7.73 1.01 -25.39
N ASN A 98 -8.93 0.45 -25.13
CA ASN A 98 -9.21 -0.99 -25.25
C ASN A 98 -8.14 -1.83 -24.52
N ALA A 99 -7.76 -1.37 -23.31
CA ALA A 99 -6.63 -1.89 -22.60
C ALA A 99 -6.84 -3.37 -22.24
N SER A 100 -5.93 -4.20 -22.74
CA SER A 100 -5.95 -5.64 -22.66
C SER A 100 -4.50 -6.11 -22.62
N TYR A 101 -4.22 -7.08 -21.76
CA TYR A 101 -2.91 -7.72 -21.67
C TYR A 101 -3.07 -9.21 -21.89
N GLN A 102 -2.35 -9.73 -22.89
CA GLN A 102 -2.39 -11.15 -23.27
C GLN A 102 -3.82 -11.69 -23.49
N GLY A 103 -4.70 -10.86 -24.09
CA GLY A 103 -6.11 -11.21 -24.29
C GLY A 103 -6.99 -10.66 -23.16
N ASP A 104 -7.77 -11.50 -22.50
CA ASP A 104 -8.92 -11.07 -21.69
C ASP A 104 -8.58 -10.47 -20.31
N TYR A 105 -7.32 -10.12 -20.04
CA TYR A 105 -6.95 -9.42 -18.81
C TYR A 105 -6.98 -7.90 -18.98
N HIS A 106 -8.04 -7.29 -18.47
CA HIS A 106 -8.30 -5.84 -18.57
C HIS A 106 -7.57 -4.98 -17.51
N LEU A 107 -6.40 -5.42 -17.05
CA LEU A 107 -5.43 -4.60 -16.30
C LEU A 107 -5.99 -3.93 -15.02
N SER A 108 -7.01 -4.51 -14.39
CA SER A 108 -7.64 -3.96 -13.18
C SER A 108 -6.65 -3.80 -12.01
N THR A 109 -5.83 -4.82 -11.75
CA THR A 109 -4.82 -4.81 -10.68
C THR A 109 -3.72 -3.76 -10.90
N PRO A 110 -3.01 -3.69 -12.04
CA PRO A 110 -1.98 -2.68 -12.25
C PRO A 110 -2.54 -1.24 -12.24
N MET A 111 -3.77 -1.02 -12.72
CA MET A 111 -4.44 0.28 -12.59
C MET A 111 -4.70 0.63 -11.11
N GLY A 112 -5.16 -0.33 -10.31
CA GLY A 112 -5.32 -0.18 -8.86
C GLY A 112 -4.01 0.18 -8.15
N ARG A 113 -2.89 -0.43 -8.58
CA ARG A 113 -1.55 -0.09 -8.06
C ARG A 113 -1.13 1.34 -8.42
N ALA A 114 -1.48 1.81 -9.62
CA ALA A 114 -1.13 3.16 -10.07
C ALA A 114 -1.86 4.24 -9.25
N VAL A 115 -3.16 4.07 -8.98
CA VAL A 115 -3.91 5.01 -8.12
C VAL A 115 -3.42 4.95 -6.67
N LEU A 116 -3.13 3.76 -6.15
CA LEU A 116 -2.57 3.58 -4.80
C LEU A 116 -1.22 4.28 -4.65
N ALA A 117 -0.29 4.10 -5.60
CA ALA A 117 1.02 4.75 -5.57
C ALA A 117 0.90 6.28 -5.61
N LYS A 118 0.00 6.81 -6.47
CA LYS A 118 -0.28 8.24 -6.52
C LYS A 118 -0.76 8.77 -5.17
N LYS A 119 -1.76 8.13 -4.57
CA LYS A 119 -2.30 8.52 -3.25
C LYS A 119 -1.30 8.37 -2.12
N ALA A 120 -0.46 7.34 -2.18
CA ALA A 120 0.61 7.16 -1.19
C ALA A 120 1.57 8.34 -1.17
N VAL A 121 2.00 8.81 -2.35
CA VAL A 121 2.90 9.98 -2.46
C VAL A 121 2.20 11.28 -2.07
N GLU A 122 0.91 11.44 -2.35
CA GLU A 122 0.14 12.62 -1.91
C GLU A 122 -0.03 12.70 -0.37
N VAL A 123 -0.05 11.54 0.30
CA VAL A 123 -0.25 11.44 1.76
C VAL A 123 1.07 11.52 2.53
N ALA A 124 2.19 11.08 1.93
CA ALA A 124 3.51 11.00 2.55
C ALA A 124 4.20 12.36 2.69
#